data_AF-A0A937ZY83-F1
#
_entry.id   AF-A0A937ZY83-F1
#
_cell.length_a   1.000
_cell.length_b   1.000
_cell.length_c   1.000
_cell.angle_alpha   90.00
_cell.angle_beta   90.00
_cell.angle_gamma   90.00
#
_symmetry.space_group_name_H-M   'P 1'
#
loop_
_entity.id
_entity.type
_entity.pdbx_description
1 polymer ?
#
loop_
_entity_poly.entity_id
_entity_poly.type
_entity_poly.pdbx_seq_one_letter_code
_entity_poly.pdbx_strand_id
1 'polypeptide(L)' 'MPRISVIMPVFNAAGFLKETIASVQAQSLDDWKLLAVEDGSTIWRNTATAAAQT' A
#
# COMPACT_ATOMS: atom_id res chain seq x y z
N MET A 1 6.36 -20.32 5.70
CA MET A 1 6.71 -19.37 4.61
C MET A 1 5.51 -19.33 3.69
N PRO A 2 4.97 -18.15 3.34
CA PRO A 2 3.67 -18.08 2.66
C PRO A 2 3.73 -18.68 1.26
N ARG A 3 2.67 -19.42 0.87
CA ARG A 3 2.58 -20.04 -0.45
C ARG A 3 2.52 -19.02 -1.59
N ILE A 4 1.86 -17.89 -1.36
CA ILE A 4 1.75 -16.80 -2.32
C ILE A 4 2.18 -15.48 -1.67
N SER A 5 2.91 -14.67 -2.44
CA SER A 5 3.24 -13.29 -2.09
C SER A 5 2.68 -12.36 -3.16
N VAL A 6 1.73 -11.52 -2.77
CA VAL A 6 1.18 -10.46 -3.63
C VAL A 6 2.04 -9.22 -3.41
N ILE A 7 2.64 -8.71 -4.48
CA ILE A 7 3.42 -7.46 -4.46
C ILE A 7 2.59 -6.41 -5.19
N MET A 8 2.32 -5.29 -4.51
CA MET A 8 1.42 -4.24 -5.01
C MET A 8 2.11 -2.88 -4.91
N PRO A 9 2.70 -2.37 -5.99
CA PRO A 9 3.12 -0.97 -6.07
C PRO A 9 1.90 -0.05 -5.97
N VAL A 10 2.01 1.04 -5.21
CA VAL A 10 0.94 1.99 -4.94
C VAL A 10 1.44 3.40 -5.27
N PHE A 11 0.88 3.99 -6.33
CA PHE A 11 1.13 5.38 -6.71
C PHE A 11 -0.18 6.07 -7.08
N ASN A 12 -0.53 7.15 -6.37
CA ASN A 12 -1.76 7.94 -6.56
C ASN A 12 -3.05 7.11 -6.61
N ALA A 13 -3.10 5.97 -5.93
CA ALA A 13 -4.18 5.00 -6.03
C ALA A 13 -5.25 5.11 -4.92
N ALA A 14 -5.31 6.22 -4.18
CA ALA A 14 -6.20 6.34 -3.01
C ALA A 14 -7.68 6.05 -3.30
N GLY A 15 -8.15 6.37 -4.52
CA GLY A 15 -9.53 6.09 -4.94
C GLY A 15 -9.86 4.59 -5.07
N PHE A 16 -8.85 3.74 -5.27
CA PHE A 16 -9.03 2.31 -5.53
C PHE A 16 -8.41 1.42 -4.46
N LEU A 17 -7.42 1.93 -3.71
CA LEU A 17 -6.58 1.15 -2.82
C LEU A 17 -7.38 0.31 -1.82
N LYS A 18 -8.44 0.87 -1.23
CA LYS A 18 -9.28 0.17 -0.27
C LYS A 18 -10.00 -1.03 -0.89
N GLU A 19 -10.59 -0.85 -2.06
CA GLU A 19 -11.31 -1.90 -2.77
C GLU A 19 -10.33 -2.98 -3.28
N THR A 20 -9.16 -2.57 -3.79
CA THR A 20 -8.11 -3.49 -4.22
C THR A 20 -7.62 -4.37 -3.06
N ILE A 21 -7.35 -3.78 -1.89
CA ILE A 21 -6.94 -4.54 -0.70
C ILE A 21 -8.05 -5.49 -0.27
N ALA A 22 -9.30 -5.04 -0.23
CA ALA A 22 -10.44 -5.88 0.15
C ALA A 22 -10.61 -7.10 -0.80
N SER A 23 -10.39 -6.89 -2.10
CA SER A 23 -10.40 -7.97 -3.11
C SER A 23 -9.29 -9.00 -2.87
N VAL A 24 -8.08 -8.55 -2.54
CA VAL A 24 -6.95 -9.44 -2.19
C VAL A 24 -7.18 -10.13 -0.84
N GLN A 25 -7.92 -9.51 0.08
CA GLN A 25 -8.28 -10.15 1.35
C GLN A 25 -9.37 -11.23 1.21
N ALA A 26 -10.21 -11.14 0.18
CA ALA A 26 -11.32 -12.06 -0.07
C ALA A 26 -10.91 -13.36 -0.79
N GLN A 27 -9.63 -13.73 -0.77
CA GLN A 27 -9.15 -14.96 -1.39
C GLN A 27 -9.58 -16.19 -0.57
N SER A 28 -9.86 -17.30 -1.25
CA SER A 28 -10.19 -18.59 -0.60
C SER A 28 -8.98 -19.34 -0.04
N LEU A 29 -7.77 -18.90 -0.39
CA LEU A 29 -6.52 -19.39 0.16
C LEU A 29 -6.10 -18.47 1.31
N ASP A 30 -5.80 -19.01 2.48
CA ASP A 30 -5.35 -18.23 3.65
C ASP A 30 -3.82 -18.07 3.75
N ASP A 31 -3.05 -18.95 3.11
CA ASP A 31 -1.58 -18.96 3.20
C ASP A 31 -0.93 -18.01 2.18
N TRP A 32 -1.13 -16.71 2.38
CA TRP A 32 -0.56 -15.65 1.55
C TRP A 32 -0.09 -14.44 2.38
N LYS A 33 0.67 -13.56 1.73
CA LYS A 33 0.99 -12.22 2.24
C LYS A 33 0.80 -11.16 1.15
N LEU A 34 0.43 -9.96 1.54
CA LEU A 34 0.43 -8.78 0.67
C LEU A 34 1.50 -7.79 1.15
N LEU A 35 2.33 -7.37 0.21
CA LEU A 35 3.28 -6.28 0.37
C LEU A 35 2.84 -5.13 -0.53
N ALA A 36 2.18 -4.12 0.05
CA ALA A 36 1.86 -2.88 -0.62
C ALA A 36 3.03 -1.90 -0.46
N VAL A 37 3.62 -1.46 -1.57
CA VAL A 37 4.80 -0.58 -1.61
C VAL A 37 4.37 0.76 -2.16
N GLU A 38 4.40 1.78 -1.30
CA GLU A 38 4.12 3.16 -1.68
C GLU A 38 5.30 3.74 -2.48
N ASP A 39 5.02 4.40 -3.62
CA ASP A 39 6.01 4.90 -4.57
C ASP A 39 5.91 6.43 -4.81
N GLY A 40 5.76 7.21 -3.74
CA GLY A 40 5.87 8.67 -3.80
C GLY A 40 4.62 9.42 -4.28
N SER A 41 3.42 8.93 -4.00
CA SER A 41 2.14 9.57 -4.35
C SER A 41 2.05 11.02 -3.88
N THR A 42 1.41 11.87 -4.67
CA THR A 42 1.39 13.33 -4.45
C THR A 42 0.67 13.74 -3.17
N ILE A 43 -0.35 12.98 -2.75
CA ILE A 43 -1.24 13.31 -1.62
C ILE A 43 -0.82 12.72 -0.27
N TRP A 44 0.11 11.75 -0.24
CA TRP A 44 0.56 11.16 1.02
C TRP A 44 1.68 11.96 1.67
N ARG A 45 2.40 12.79 0.88
CA ARG A 45 3.34 13.79 1.39
C ARG A 45 2.56 14.83 2.20
N ASN A 46 2.31 14.52 3.46
CA ASN A 46 2.04 15.48 4.49
C ASN A 46 3.17 16.53 4.46
N THR A 47 2.80 17.78 4.25
CA THR A 47 3.67 18.96 4.25
C THR A 47 4.21 19.28 5.65
N ALA A 48 4.76 18.28 6.34
CA ALA A 48 5.43 18.42 7.62
C ALA A 48 6.94 18.25 7.46
N THR A 49 7.57 19.00 6.55
CA THR A 49 9.04 19.17 6.56
C THR A 49 9.43 20.50 5.91
N ALA A 50 9.46 21.57 6.71
CA ALA A 50 10.42 22.67 6.60
C ALA A 50 10.25 23.65 7.79
N ALA A 51 10.52 23.22 9.01
CA ALA A 51 10.94 24.13 10.08
C ALA A 51 11.64 23.35 11.20
N ALA A 52 12.83 23.84 11.56
CA ALA A 52 13.58 23.56 12.78
C ALA A 52 14.26 22.19 12.91
N GLN A 53 15.49 22.11 12.40
CA GLN A 53 16.63 21.67 13.21
C GLN A 53 17.84 22.57 12.88
N THR A 54 17.95 23.66 13.64
CA THR A 54 19.21 24.34 13.98
C THR A 54 19.29 24.36 15.50
#